data_AF-A0A7Y5NVN6-F1
#
_entry.id   AF-A0A7Y5NVN6-F1
#
_cell.length_a   1.000
_cell.length_b   1.000
_cell.length_c   1.000
_cell.angle_alpha   90.00
_cell.angle_beta   90.00
_cell.angle_gamma   90.00
#
_symmetry.space_group_name_H-M   'P 1'
#
loop_
_entity.id
_entity.type
_entity.pdbx_description
1 polymer ?
#
loop_
_entity_poly.entity_id
_entity_poly.type
_entity_poly.pdbx_seq_one_letter_code
_entity_poly.pdbx_strand_id
1 'polypeptide(L)'
;MSFYRGRLLRPFLAEIQRIDTQATTYDPVWRTPVVTYPGGVRTKSTAYQDPILLRAQIEVTADGVQQQTASGNTPDSRIVLVFHFRNLEAAGLVDANGLPMLRVNDRLTRLMRLNGQQLQVYPRPLYATEVQPTGFGLGGGRNLVIATYEDRPEGTQA
;
A
#
# COMPACT_ATOMS: atom_id res chain seq x y z
N MET A 1 -9.37 31.79 0.96
CA MET A 1 -10.05 31.02 2.03
C MET A 1 -9.29 29.71 2.23
N SER A 2 -8.61 29.54 3.36
CA SER A 2 -7.92 28.28 3.68
C SER A 2 -8.92 27.35 4.37
N PHE A 3 -9.48 26.39 3.63
CA PHE A 3 -10.22 25.29 4.25
C PHE A 3 -9.25 24.51 5.15
N TYR A 4 -9.60 24.30 6.42
CA TYR A 4 -8.79 23.50 7.34
C TYR A 4 -8.69 22.07 6.79
N ARG A 5 -7.55 21.74 6.18
CA ARG A 5 -7.18 20.35 5.88
C ARG A 5 -6.65 19.73 7.16
N GLY A 6 -7.20 18.57 7.55
CA GLY A 6 -6.78 17.85 8.74
C GLY A 6 -5.31 17.38 8.69
N ARG A 7 -4.92 16.57 9.68
CA ARG A 7 -3.61 15.90 9.70
C ARG A 7 -3.74 14.50 10.29
N LEU A 8 -2.80 13.62 9.95
CA LEU A 8 -2.64 12.35 10.65
C LEU A 8 -2.30 12.61 12.13
N LEU A 9 -2.89 11.84 13.03
CA LEU A 9 -2.76 12.04 14.48
C LEU A 9 -1.43 11.49 15.00
N ARG A 10 -1.10 10.26 14.61
CA ARG A 10 0.11 9.55 15.06
C ARG A 10 0.82 8.90 13.86
N PRO A 11 1.44 9.70 12.98
CA PRO A 11 2.01 9.17 11.76
C PRO A 11 3.33 8.42 12.02
N PHE A 12 3.56 7.41 11.18
CA PHE A 12 4.83 6.74 10.96
C PHE A 12 5.15 6.77 9.45
N LEU A 13 6.29 6.23 9.05
CA LEU A 13 6.69 6.06 7.65
C LEU A 13 6.41 4.63 7.20
N ALA A 14 5.64 4.50 6.13
CA ALA A 14 5.46 3.26 5.39
C ALA A 14 6.36 3.29 4.15
N GLU A 15 7.19 2.28 3.97
CA GLU A 15 7.97 2.08 2.75
C GLU A 15 7.12 1.36 1.72
N ILE A 16 6.81 2.06 0.63
CA ILE A 16 5.94 1.59 -0.44
C ILE A 16 6.75 1.43 -1.72
N GLN A 17 6.68 0.27 -2.35
CA GLN A 17 7.14 0.08 -3.73
C GLN A 17 5.92 0.04 -4.64
N ARG A 18 5.80 1.05 -5.52
CA ARG A 18 4.66 1.15 -6.42
C ARG A 18 4.82 0.20 -7.60
N ILE A 19 3.74 -0.43 -8.03
CA ILE A 19 3.75 -1.24 -9.25
C ILE A 19 4.06 -0.36 -10.46
N ASP A 20 5.04 -0.79 -11.26
CA ASP A 20 5.35 -0.13 -12.52
C ASP A 20 4.47 -0.72 -13.61
N THR A 21 3.37 -0.04 -13.91
CA THR A 21 2.41 -0.49 -14.93
C THR A 21 2.95 -0.39 -16.35
N GLN A 22 3.99 0.41 -16.60
CA GLN A 22 4.60 0.53 -17.93
C GLN A 22 5.64 -0.57 -18.16
N ALA A 23 6.42 -0.91 -17.13
CA ALA A 23 7.40 -1.98 -17.20
C ALA A 23 6.80 -3.38 -16.93
N THR A 24 5.59 -3.47 -16.37
CA THR A 24 4.88 -4.75 -16.17
C THR A 24 4.18 -5.19 -17.45
N THR A 25 4.55 -6.37 -17.96
CA THR A 25 3.84 -7.00 -19.09
C THR A 25 2.53 -7.63 -18.59
N TYR A 26 1.42 -7.29 -19.22
CA TYR A 26 0.09 -7.84 -18.92
C TYR A 26 -0.44 -8.70 -20.06
N ASP A 27 -1.15 -9.76 -19.71
CA ASP A 27 -2.00 -10.50 -20.63
C ASP A 27 -3.12 -9.56 -21.14
N PRO A 28 -3.29 -9.42 -22.47
CA PRO A 28 -4.22 -8.44 -23.04
C PRO A 28 -5.70 -8.80 -22.79
N VAL A 29 -6.02 -10.06 -22.50
CA VAL A 29 -7.39 -10.54 -22.25
C VAL A 29 -7.72 -10.47 -20.78
N TRP A 30 -6.87 -11.06 -19.94
CA TRP A 30 -7.13 -11.22 -18.51
C TRP A 30 -6.64 -10.04 -17.67
N ARG A 31 -5.83 -9.15 -18.26
CA ARG A 31 -5.19 -8.01 -17.59
C ARG A 31 -4.41 -8.43 -16.34
N THR A 32 -3.88 -9.64 -16.36
CA THR A 32 -3.03 -10.20 -15.32
C THR A 32 -1.56 -10.11 -15.76
N PRO A 33 -0.59 -9.94 -14.84
CA PRO A 33 0.82 -9.97 -15.23
C PRO A 33 1.16 -11.30 -15.92
N VAL A 34 1.88 -11.23 -17.05
CA VAL A 34 2.30 -12.41 -17.80
C VAL A 34 3.23 -13.27 -16.93
N VAL A 35 3.00 -14.57 -16.99
CA VAL A 35 3.84 -15.56 -16.33
C VAL A 35 4.58 -16.32 -17.42
N THR A 36 5.91 -16.28 -17.39
CA THR A 36 6.75 -17.07 -18.29
C THR A 36 7.37 -18.24 -17.52
N TYR A 37 7.69 -19.32 -18.25
CA TYR A 37 8.37 -20.50 -17.69
C TYR A 37 9.69 -20.79 -18.43
N PRO A 38 10.68 -19.88 -18.46
CA PRO A 38 11.97 -20.18 -19.06
C PRO A 38 12.66 -21.30 -18.26
N GLY A 39 12.98 -22.43 -18.90
CA GLY A 39 13.63 -23.57 -18.23
C GLY A 39 12.78 -24.22 -17.13
N GLY A 40 11.46 -24.07 -17.16
CA GLY A 40 10.55 -24.64 -16.16
C GLY A 40 10.40 -23.82 -14.87
N VAL A 41 11.09 -22.69 -14.74
CA VAL A 41 10.98 -21.80 -13.57
C VAL A 41 9.97 -20.69 -13.84
N ARG A 42 8.98 -20.55 -12.96
CA ARG A 42 7.95 -19.51 -13.05
C ARG A 42 8.57 -18.12 -12.81
N THR A 43 8.58 -17.27 -13.82
CA THR A 43 9.01 -15.87 -13.72
C THR A 43 7.81 -14.95 -13.92
N LYS A 44 7.48 -14.14 -12.91
CA LYS A 44 6.45 -13.09 -13.03
C LYS A 44 7.08 -11.84 -13.64
N SER A 45 6.48 -11.29 -14.69
CA SER A 45 6.95 -10.06 -15.34
C SER A 45 6.54 -8.77 -14.61
N THR A 46 6.29 -8.83 -13.30
CA THR A 46 5.84 -7.66 -12.53
C THR A 46 7.02 -6.81 -12.10
N ALA A 47 7.06 -5.58 -12.60
CA ALA A 47 8.07 -4.59 -12.27
C ALA A 47 7.53 -3.61 -11.21
N TYR A 48 8.46 -3.06 -10.43
CA TYR A 48 8.15 -2.12 -9.36
C TYR A 48 9.14 -0.98 -9.37
N GLN A 49 8.66 0.19 -9.00
CA GLN A 49 9.45 1.39 -8.85
C GLN A 49 10.28 1.34 -7.57
N ASP A 50 11.26 2.24 -7.46
CA ASP A 50 12.06 2.40 -6.26
C ASP A 50 11.19 2.66 -5.03
N PRO A 51 11.60 2.14 -3.85
CA PRO A 51 10.86 2.35 -2.61
C PRO A 51 10.74 3.84 -2.26
N ILE A 52 9.57 4.23 -1.78
CA ILE A 52 9.30 5.58 -1.28
C ILE A 52 8.78 5.53 0.15
N LEU A 53 9.09 6.56 0.94
CA LEU A 53 8.64 6.66 2.32
C LEU A 53 7.45 7.61 2.43
N LEU A 54 6.32 7.07 2.83
CA LEU A 54 5.08 7.83 2.97
C LEU A 54 4.62 7.90 4.41
N ARG A 55 4.17 9.10 4.82
CA ARG A 55 3.52 9.26 6.12
C ARG A 55 2.17 8.56 6.11
N ALA A 56 2.04 7.57 6.98
CA ALA A 56 0.84 6.76 7.15
C ALA A 56 0.45 6.69 8.63
N GLN A 57 -0.81 6.33 8.87
CA GLN A 57 -1.32 5.97 10.19
C GLN A 57 -2.01 4.60 10.06
N ILE A 58 -1.96 3.76 11.10
CA ILE A 58 -2.79 2.56 11.14
C ILE A 58 -4.26 3.00 11.32
N GLU A 59 -5.15 2.44 10.51
CA GLU A 59 -6.57 2.49 10.80
C GLU A 59 -6.86 1.50 11.94
N VAL A 60 -7.29 2.02 13.08
CA VAL A 60 -7.78 1.17 14.18
C VAL A 60 -9.28 1.08 14.02
N THR A 61 -9.75 0.01 13.40
CA THR A 61 -11.18 -0.31 13.38
C THR A 61 -11.65 -0.63 14.79
N ALA A 62 -12.85 -0.17 15.16
CA ALA A 62 -13.46 -0.41 16.47
C ALA A 62 -13.76 -1.90 16.72
N ASP A 63 -13.77 -2.72 15.67
CA ASP A 63 -13.91 -4.18 15.73
C ASP A 63 -12.56 -4.84 16.00
N GLY A 64 -11.93 -4.45 17.11
CA GLY A 64 -10.66 -4.94 17.57
C GLY A 64 -10.61 -6.47 17.66
N VAL A 65 -10.10 -7.11 16.62
CA VAL A 65 -9.33 -8.34 16.74
C VAL A 65 -7.95 -8.07 16.15
N GLN A 66 -7.21 -7.28 16.91
CA GLN A 66 -5.76 -7.27 16.84
C GLN A 66 -5.29 -8.64 17.31
N GLN A 67 -5.16 -9.60 16.38
CA GLN A 67 -4.22 -10.71 16.58
C GLN A 67 -2.81 -10.14 16.47
N GLN A 68 -2.38 -9.41 17.50
CA GLN A 68 -0.98 -9.40 17.86
C GLN A 68 -0.69 -10.74 18.52
N THR A 69 -0.50 -11.79 17.71
CA THR A 69 0.11 -13.02 18.19
C THR A 69 1.59 -12.75 18.41
N ALA A 70 1.92 -12.45 19.66
CA ALA A 70 3.24 -12.67 20.22
C ALA A 70 3.50 -14.18 20.30
N SER A 71 3.69 -14.85 19.17
CA SER A 71 4.26 -16.22 19.10
C SER A 71 4.28 -16.73 17.65
N GLY A 72 5.46 -16.75 17.04
CA GLY A 72 5.98 -17.90 16.26
C GLY A 72 5.27 -18.43 15.01
N ASN A 73 4.06 -18.00 14.64
CA ASN A 73 3.42 -18.42 13.39
C ASN A 73 2.28 -17.43 13.07
N THR A 74 2.49 -16.49 12.15
CA THR A 74 1.51 -15.42 11.89
C THR A 74 0.62 -15.79 10.69
N PRO A 75 -0.70 -15.98 10.88
CA PRO A 75 -1.66 -16.12 9.78
C PRO A 75 -1.74 -14.80 8.99
N ASP A 76 -2.09 -14.87 7.70
CA ASP A 76 -2.30 -13.78 6.74
C ASP A 76 -2.22 -12.36 7.33
N SER A 77 -1.05 -11.73 7.18
CA SER A 77 -0.79 -10.40 7.74
C SER A 77 -1.62 -9.34 6.99
N ARG A 78 -2.74 -8.91 7.56
CA ARG A 78 -3.55 -7.78 7.09
C ARG A 78 -3.23 -6.51 7.86
N ILE A 79 -2.97 -5.40 7.17
CA ILE A 79 -2.78 -4.07 7.75
C ILE A 79 -3.51 -3.02 6.92
N VAL A 80 -4.23 -2.13 7.60
CA VAL A 80 -4.93 -1.02 6.95
C VAL A 80 -4.21 0.29 7.27
N LEU A 81 -3.79 0.99 6.23
CA LEU A 81 -3.03 2.24 6.32
C LEU A 81 -3.86 3.41 5.80
N VAL A 82 -3.85 4.50 6.56
CA VAL A 82 -4.44 5.79 6.19
C VAL A 82 -3.33 6.75 5.78
N PHE A 83 -3.43 7.28 4.57
CA PHE A 83 -2.59 8.34 4.03
C PHE A 83 -3.39 9.62 3.93
N HIS A 84 -2.73 10.76 4.11
CA HIS A 84 -3.35 12.07 3.92
C HIS A 84 -2.96 12.63 2.55
N PHE A 85 -3.93 13.19 1.80
CA PHE A 85 -3.69 13.74 0.46
C PHE A 85 -2.56 14.76 0.43
N ARG A 86 -2.50 15.67 1.41
CA ARG A 86 -1.37 16.61 1.57
C ARG A 86 0.01 15.94 1.51
N ASN A 87 0.17 14.75 2.10
CA ASN A 87 1.45 14.05 2.08
C ASN A 87 1.70 13.38 0.73
N LEU A 88 0.63 12.90 0.07
CA LEU A 88 0.71 12.35 -1.29
C LEU A 88 1.04 13.45 -2.31
N GLU A 89 0.40 14.62 -2.21
CA GLU A 89 0.70 15.82 -3.02
C GLU A 89 2.17 16.22 -2.88
N ALA A 90 2.67 16.31 -1.64
CA ALA A 90 4.07 16.63 -1.37
C ALA A 90 5.07 15.58 -1.93
N ALA A 91 4.62 14.33 -2.09
CA ALA A 91 5.40 13.24 -2.68
C ALA A 91 5.19 13.12 -4.21
N GLY A 92 4.39 14.00 -4.84
CA GLY A 92 4.07 13.90 -6.26
C GLY A 92 3.22 12.68 -6.63
N LEU A 93 2.41 12.18 -5.69
CA LEU A 93 1.59 10.97 -5.81
C LEU A 93 0.10 11.25 -5.98
N VAL A 94 -0.22 12.40 -6.58
CA VAL A 94 -1.58 12.77 -6.96
C VAL A 94 -1.55 13.10 -8.45
N ASP A 95 -2.46 12.50 -9.21
CA ASP A 95 -2.52 12.71 -10.65
C ASP A 95 -3.19 14.05 -11.02
N ALA A 96 -3.25 14.33 -12.33
CA ALA A 96 -3.85 15.55 -12.85
C ALA A 96 -5.36 15.70 -12.52
N ASN A 97 -6.04 14.60 -12.19
CA ASN A 97 -7.46 14.58 -11.80
C ASN A 97 -7.66 14.68 -10.28
N GLY A 98 -6.59 14.84 -9.51
CA GLY A 98 -6.66 14.86 -8.05
C GLY A 98 -6.90 13.49 -7.43
N LEU A 99 -6.58 12.40 -8.13
CA LEU A 99 -6.66 11.02 -7.62
C LEU A 99 -5.31 10.56 -7.08
N PRO A 100 -5.30 9.69 -6.04
CA PRO A 100 -4.05 9.17 -5.52
C PRO A 100 -3.44 8.19 -6.52
N MET A 101 -2.11 8.22 -6.63
CA MET A 101 -1.36 7.30 -7.50
C MET A 101 -1.00 5.98 -6.80
N LEU A 102 -1.47 5.75 -5.57
CA LEU A 102 -1.40 4.45 -4.91
C LEU A 102 -2.38 3.47 -5.59
N ARG A 103 -1.98 2.22 -5.75
CA ARG A 103 -2.71 1.23 -6.54
C ARG A 103 -2.74 -0.14 -5.88
N VAL A 104 -3.73 -0.93 -6.27
CA VAL A 104 -3.74 -2.38 -5.99
C VAL A 104 -2.48 -3.01 -6.58
N ASN A 105 -1.88 -3.92 -5.82
CA ASN A 105 -0.57 -4.57 -6.01
C ASN A 105 0.66 -3.72 -5.67
N ASP A 106 0.53 -2.47 -5.22
CA ASP A 106 1.64 -1.76 -4.56
C ASP A 106 2.10 -2.57 -3.34
N ARG A 107 3.39 -2.51 -3.00
CA ARG A 107 4.00 -3.34 -1.97
C ARG A 107 4.36 -2.52 -0.74
N LEU A 108 4.00 -3.03 0.43
CA LEU A 108 4.48 -2.56 1.73
C LEU A 108 5.63 -3.47 2.19
N THR A 109 6.82 -2.91 2.35
CA THR A 109 8.03 -3.65 2.71
C THR A 109 8.48 -3.38 4.15
N ARG A 110 8.19 -2.18 4.67
CA ARG A 110 8.70 -1.76 5.98
C ARG A 110 7.86 -0.66 6.62
N LEU A 111 7.80 -0.67 7.94
CA LEU A 111 7.29 0.41 8.79
C LEU A 111 8.43 1.00 9.62
N MET A 112 8.47 2.33 9.74
CA MET A 112 9.49 3.06 10.51
C MET A 112 8.87 4.22 11.26
N ARG A 113 9.43 4.57 12.42
CA ARG A 113 9.14 5.84 13.09
C ARG A 113 9.59 7.01 12.22
N LEU A 114 9.06 8.20 12.49
CA LEU A 114 9.43 9.42 11.77
C LEU A 114 10.92 9.80 11.93
N ASN A 115 11.59 9.30 12.97
CA ASN A 115 13.02 9.49 13.18
C ASN A 115 13.89 8.44 12.43
N GLY A 116 13.28 7.61 11.58
CA GLY A 116 13.95 6.56 10.82
C GLY A 116 14.16 5.24 11.57
N GLN A 117 13.80 5.16 12.86
CA GLN A 117 13.90 3.89 13.59
C GLN A 117 12.92 2.86 13.02
N GLN A 118 13.42 1.66 12.69
CA GLN A 118 12.60 0.57 12.19
C GLN A 118 11.57 0.11 13.23
N LEU A 119 10.31 -0.03 12.80
CA LEU A 119 9.21 -0.59 13.59
C LEU A 119 8.95 -2.05 13.19
N GLN A 120 8.87 -2.32 11.89
CA GLN A 120 8.58 -3.65 11.35
C GLN A 120 9.16 -3.77 9.95
N VAL A 121 9.70 -4.95 9.63
CA VAL A 121 10.08 -5.34 8.26
C VAL A 121 9.24 -6.54 7.88
N TYR A 122 8.80 -6.57 6.63
CA TYR A 122 8.08 -7.70 6.06
C TYR A 122 9.04 -8.48 5.15
N PRO A 123 9.53 -9.67 5.58
CA PRO A 123 10.45 -10.48 4.77
C PRO A 123 9.88 -10.84 3.39
N ARG A 124 8.55 -11.02 3.33
CA ARG A 124 7.78 -10.97 2.10
C ARG A 124 6.90 -9.71 2.14
N PRO A 125 6.87 -8.89 1.08
CA PRO A 125 6.06 -7.69 1.07
C PRO A 125 4.57 -8.02 1.18
N LEU A 126 3.83 -7.16 1.88
CA LEU A 126 2.37 -7.18 1.80
C LEU A 126 1.92 -6.41 0.56
N TYR A 127 0.84 -6.85 -0.06
CA TYR A 127 0.33 -6.25 -1.30
C TYR A 127 -0.92 -5.46 -1.00
N ALA A 128 -1.02 -4.24 -1.54
CA ALA A 128 -2.25 -3.47 -1.53
C ALA A 128 -3.33 -4.27 -2.26
N THR A 129 -4.36 -4.73 -1.53
CA THR A 129 -5.51 -5.42 -2.10
C THR A 129 -6.65 -4.46 -2.40
N GLU A 130 -6.66 -3.32 -1.71
CA GLU A 130 -7.67 -2.28 -1.85
C GLU A 130 -7.04 -0.90 -1.61
N VAL A 131 -7.43 0.09 -2.43
CA VAL A 131 -7.04 1.49 -2.28
C VAL A 131 -8.26 2.36 -2.51
N GLN A 132 -8.75 3.00 -1.45
CA GLN A 132 -9.94 3.83 -1.46
C GLN A 132 -9.59 5.28 -1.08
N PRO A 133 -9.71 6.26 -2.01
CA PRO A 133 -9.72 7.65 -1.60
C PRO A 133 -10.99 7.92 -0.78
N THR A 134 -10.82 8.28 0.49
CA THR A 134 -11.92 8.54 1.43
C THR A 134 -11.94 9.99 1.90
N GLY A 135 -13.14 10.49 2.17
CA GLY A 135 -13.30 11.80 2.81
C GLY A 135 -14.56 12.55 2.37
N PHE A 136 -15.55 12.54 3.26
CA PHE A 136 -16.40 13.69 3.52
C PHE A 136 -15.65 14.58 4.54
N GLY A 137 -14.93 15.60 4.08
CA GLY A 137 -14.53 16.70 4.96
C GLY A 137 -15.70 17.69 5.12
N LEU A 138 -15.76 18.42 6.24
CA LEU A 138 -16.59 19.64 6.35
C LEU A 138 -16.12 20.63 5.27
N GLY A 139 -16.75 20.60 4.10
CA GLY A 139 -16.33 21.32 2.89
C GLY A 139 -16.20 20.47 1.62
N GLY A 140 -16.51 19.17 1.63
CA GLY A 140 -16.65 18.32 0.43
C GLY A 140 -15.35 17.82 -0.22
N GLY A 141 -14.18 18.09 0.39
CA GLY A 141 -12.88 17.64 -0.11
C GLY A 141 -12.49 16.22 0.35
N ARG A 142 -11.92 15.43 -0.58
CA ARG A 142 -11.24 14.15 -0.30
C ARG A 142 -9.93 14.45 0.45
N ASN A 143 -9.81 14.00 1.69
CA ASN A 143 -8.65 14.33 2.52
C ASN A 143 -7.76 13.12 2.84
N LEU A 144 -8.30 11.90 2.71
CA LEU A 144 -7.62 10.67 3.11
C LEU A 144 -7.63 9.64 1.98
N VAL A 145 -6.70 8.69 2.07
CA VAL A 145 -6.69 7.47 1.27
C VAL A 145 -6.48 6.32 2.24
N ILE A 146 -7.39 5.35 2.20
CA ILE A 146 -7.29 4.10 2.96
C ILE A 146 -6.76 3.04 2.01
N ALA A 147 -5.73 2.30 2.42
CA ALA A 147 -5.22 1.17 1.67
C ALA A 147 -5.08 -0.05 2.58
N THR A 148 -5.66 -1.16 2.15
CA THR A 148 -5.53 -2.46 2.81
C THR A 148 -4.38 -3.21 2.17
N TYR A 149 -3.45 -3.70 2.99
CA TYR A 149 -2.33 -4.53 2.57
C TYR A 149 -2.44 -5.90 3.22
N GLU A 150 -2.28 -6.95 2.43
CA GLU A 150 -2.41 -8.34 2.88
C GLU A 150 -1.24 -9.19 2.37
N ASP A 151 -0.94 -10.30 3.05
CA ASP A 151 -0.10 -11.33 2.46
C ASP A 151 -0.85 -11.89 1.24
N ARG A 152 -0.10 -12.18 0.18
CA ARG A 152 -0.67 -12.81 -1.00
C ARG A 152 -0.15 -14.24 -1.02
N PRO A 153 -1.00 -15.27 -0.83
CA PRO A 153 -0.55 -16.63 -1.06
C PRO A 153 0.00 -16.70 -2.48
N GLU A 154 1.27 -17.08 -2.60
CA GLU A 154 1.84 -17.45 -3.89
C GLU A 154 0.91 -18.54 -4.44
N GLY A 155 0.15 -18.22 -5.48
CA GLY A 155 -0.78 -19.16 -6.08
C GLY A 155 -0.03 -20.43 -6.43
N THR A 156 -0.15 -21.43 -5.56
CA THR A 156 0.25 -22.81 -5.78
C THR A 156 -0.87 -23.36 -6.64
N GLN A 157 -0.59 -23.57 -7.92
CA GLN A 157 -1.44 -24.43 -8.72
C GLN A 157 -0.58 -25.62 -9.13
N ALA A 158 -1.08 -26.78 -8.72
CA ALA A 158 -0.58 -28.10 -9.06
C ALA A 158 -0.61 -28.34 -10.57
#